data_AF-A0A7C6F8X4-F1
#
_entry.id   AF-A0A7C6F8X4-F1
#
_cell.length_a   1.000
_cell.length_b   1.000
_cell.length_c   1.000
_cell.angle_alpha   90.00
_cell.angle_beta   90.00
_cell.angle_gamma   90.00
#
_symmetry.space_group_name_H-M   'P 1'
#
loop_
_entity.id
_entity.type
_entity.pdbx_description
1 polymer ?
#
loop_
_entity_poly.entity_id
_entity_poly.type
_entity_poly.pdbx_seq_one_letter_code
_entity_poly.pdbx_strand_id
1 'polypeptide(L)' 'LQTTGSQKFSFKGELLEIMKVDVIYLAIVAIGQQLVEIVISEEEAKNLKIGESINVSTKAFAPIIS' A
#
# COMPACT_ATOMS: atom_id res chain seq x y z
N LEU A 1 22.20 -8.83 -6.31
CA LEU A 1 21.21 -9.93 -6.30
C LEU A 1 20.73 -10.11 -7.74
N GLN A 2 21.11 -11.20 -8.40
CA GLN A 2 20.55 -11.57 -9.70
C GLN A 2 19.42 -12.58 -9.45
N THR A 3 18.20 -12.27 -9.90
CA THR A 3 17.15 -13.28 -10.09
C THR A 3 16.32 -12.93 -11.33
N THR A 4 16.11 -13.92 -12.18
CA THR A 4 15.33 -13.86 -13.41
C THR A 4 13.83 -13.92 -13.08
N GLY A 5 13.10 -12.82 -13.33
CA GLY A 5 11.63 -12.76 -13.18
C GLY A 5 11.14 -11.38 -12.73
N SER A 6 9.94 -10.99 -13.16
CA SER A 6 9.24 -9.75 -12.78
C SER A 6 9.36 -9.49 -11.26
N GLN A 7 10.30 -8.64 -10.85
CA GLN A 7 10.59 -8.36 -9.44
C GLN A 7 9.37 -7.69 -8.79
N LYS A 8 8.67 -8.44 -7.93
CA LYS A 8 7.61 -7.90 -7.08
C LYS A 8 8.26 -7.38 -5.81
N PHE A 9 8.06 -6.11 -5.49
CA PHE A 9 8.46 -5.51 -4.24
C PHE A 9 7.34 -5.73 -3.23
N SER A 10 7.68 -6.18 -2.03
CA SER A 10 6.73 -6.29 -0.91
C SER A 10 7.25 -5.47 0.25
N PHE A 11 6.40 -4.58 0.76
CA PHE A 11 6.69 -3.71 1.87
C PHE A 11 5.73 -4.00 3.01
N LYS A 12 6.26 -4.07 4.23
CA LYS A 12 5.42 -4.13 5.43
C LYS A 12 5.09 -2.70 5.87
N GLY A 13 3.82 -2.43 6.11
CA GLY A 13 3.35 -1.15 6.59
C GLY A 13 2.29 -1.28 7.68
N GLU A 14 1.89 -0.15 8.23
CA GLU A 14 0.78 -0.01 9.17
C GLU A 14 -0.33 0.80 8.52
N LEU A 15 -1.56 0.27 8.54
CA LEU A 15 -2.72 0.99 8.03
C LEU A 15 -3.14 2.07 9.02
N LEU A 16 -3.07 3.33 8.61
CA LEU A 16 -3.39 4.47 9.48
C LEU A 16 -4.82 4.95 9.31
N GLU A 17 -5.33 4.95 8.08
CA GLU A 17 -6.64 5.49 7.76
C GLU A 17 -7.19 4.86 6.48
N ILE A 18 -8.53 4.75 6.40
CA ILE A 18 -9.23 4.47 5.15
C ILE A 18 -10.25 5.59 4.95
N MET A 19 -10.18 6.26 3.80
CA MET A 19 -11.10 7.33 3.42
C MET A 19 -11.79 7.03 2.09
N LYS A 20 -13.05 7.42 1.97
CA LYS A 20 -13.81 7.35 0.71
C LYS A 20 -13.73 8.70 -0.01
N VAL A 21 -13.25 8.69 -1.26
CA VAL A 21 -13.18 9.87 -2.12
C VAL A 21 -14.00 9.59 -3.37
N ASP A 22 -15.18 10.21 -3.43
CA ASP A 22 -16.19 9.95 -4.47
C ASP A 22 -16.54 8.46 -4.57
N VAL A 23 -16.10 7.78 -5.65
CA VAL A 23 -16.39 6.36 -5.92
C VAL A 23 -15.24 5.42 -5.56
N ILE A 24 -14.10 5.93 -5.08
CA ILE A 24 -12.93 5.12 -4.71
C ILE A 24 -12.65 5.16 -3.20
N TYR A 25 -11.95 4.14 -2.70
CA TYR A 25 -11.42 4.12 -1.34
C TYR A 25 -9.89 4.27 -1.37
N LEU A 26 -9.36 5.13 -0.51
CA LEU A 26 -7.93 5.33 -0.30
C LEU A 26 -7.55 4.82 1.09
N ALA A 27 -6.55 3.94 1.15
CA ALA A 27 -5.86 3.56 2.37
C ALA A 27 -4.59 4.41 2.51
N ILE A 28 -4.43 5.04 3.67
CA ILE A 28 -3.19 5.70 4.06
C ILE A 28 -2.37 4.71 4.88
N VAL A 29 -1.18 4.38 4.40
CA VAL A 29 -0.31 3.36 4.98
C VAL A 29 1.04 3.97 5.33
N ALA A 30 1.49 3.79 6.57
CA ALA A 30 2.86 4.09 6.96
C ALA A 30 3.79 2.95 6.51
N ILE A 31 4.76 3.27 5.67
CA ILE A 31 5.81 2.35 5.24
C ILE A 31 7.16 3.01 5.55
N GLY A 32 7.87 2.49 6.55
CA GLY A 32 9.10 3.12 7.06
C GLY A 32 8.83 4.52 7.61
N GLN A 33 9.45 5.55 7.01
CA GLN A 33 9.26 6.96 7.39
C GLN A 33 8.38 7.73 6.38
N GLN A 34 7.62 7.02 5.54
CA GLN A 34 6.79 7.61 4.49
C GLN A 34 5.32 7.23 4.67
N LEU A 35 4.44 8.13 4.25
CA LEU A 35 3.01 7.87 4.08
C LEU A 35 2.74 7.56 2.61
N VAL A 36 2.02 6.47 2.36
CA VAL A 36 1.67 6.01 1.03
C VAL A 36 0.16 5.89 0.93
N GLU A 37 -0.41 6.55 -0.07
CA GLU A 37 -1.82 6.43 -0.43
C GLU A 37 -2.01 5.28 -1.43
N ILE A 38 -2.94 4.38 -1.12
CA ILE A 38 -3.21 3.19 -1.93
C ILE A 38 -4.70 3.13 -2.23
N VAL A 39 -5.05 3.07 -3.51
CA VAL A 39 -6.44 2.80 -3.91
C VAL A 39 -6.77 1.36 -3.57
N ILE A 40 -7.84 1.16 -2.80
CA ILE A 40 -8.35 -0.14 -2.39
C ILE A 40 -9.79 -0.32 -2.85
N SER A 41 -10.21 -1.57 -2.97
CA SER A 41 -11.60 -1.94 -3.23
C SER A 41 -12.49 -1.68 -2.02
N GLU A 42 -13.80 -1.61 -2.25
CA GLU A 42 -14.78 -1.51 -1.16
C GLU A 42 -14.74 -2.72 -0.22
N GLU A 43 -14.45 -3.91 -0.75
CA GLU A 43 -14.32 -5.13 0.06
C GLU A 43 -13.11 -5.06 0.99
N GLU A 44 -11.95 -4.63 0.49
CA GLU A 44 -10.77 -4.37 1.32
C GLU A 44 -11.06 -3.30 2.38
N ALA A 45 -11.74 -2.22 2.00
CA ALA A 45 -12.08 -1.14 2.93
C ALA A 45 -12.95 -1.61 4.11
N LYS A 46 -13.79 -2.64 3.92
CA LYS A 46 -14.64 -3.23 4.97
C LYS A 46 -13.91 -4.24 5.86
N ASN A 47 -12.90 -4.91 5.31
CA ASN A 47 -12.21 -6.02 5.96
C ASN A 47 -10.93 -5.59 6.68
N LEU A 48 -10.28 -4.54 6.20
CA LEU A 48 -9.06 -3.99 6.79
C LEU A 48 -9.36 -3.23 8.09
N LYS A 49 -8.41 -3.28 9.03
CA LYS A 49 -8.51 -2.65 10.34
C LYS A 49 -7.39 -1.63 10.54
N ILE A 50 -7.77 -0.40 10.87
CA ILE A 50 -6.81 0.65 11.25
C ILE A 50 -5.93 0.17 12.42
N GLY A 51 -4.62 0.42 12.32
CA GLY A 51 -3.58 -0.03 13.24
C GLY A 51 -3.05 -1.44 12.95
N GLU A 52 -3.60 -2.16 11.97
CA GLU A 52 -3.07 -3.47 11.59
C GLU A 52 -1.83 -3.35 10.70
N SER A 53 -0.92 -4.32 10.83
CA SER A 53 0.23 -4.41 9.94
C SER A 53 -0.12 -5.20 8.69
N ILE A 54 0.02 -4.55 7.53
CA ILE A 54 -0.31 -5.10 6.23
C ILE A 54 0.94 -5.27 5.36
N ASN A 55 0.87 -6.17 4.37
CA ASN A 55 1.86 -6.28 3.32
C ASN A 55 1.33 -5.62 2.04
N VAL A 56 2.07 -4.64 1.54
CA VAL A 56 1.79 -3.96 0.28
C VAL A 56 2.76 -4.50 -0.77
N SER A 57 2.22 -5.13 -1.81
CA SER A 57 3.01 -5.68 -2.90
C SER A 57 2.79 -4.91 -4.19
N THR A 58 3.87 -4.52 -4.87
CA THR A 58 3.83 -3.84 -6.17
C THR A 58 4.70 -4.59 -7.18
N LYS A 59 4.25 -4.64 -8.44
CA LYS A 59 5.00 -5.21 -9.57
C LYS A 59 5.91 -4.18 -10.25
N ALA A 60 5.64 -2.89 -10.02
CA ALA A 60 6.38 -1.77 -10.60
C ALA A 60 6.84 -0.85 -9.45
N PHE A 61 8.15 -0.86 -9.21
CA PHE A 61 8.80 0.12 -8.35
C PHE A 61 8.63 1.51 -9.00
N ALA A 62 8.12 2.48 -8.24
CA ALA A 62 8.00 3.88 -8.67
C ALA A 62 9.10 4.72 -8.00
N PRO A 63 10.37 4.63 -8.44
CA PRO A 63 11.43 5.42 -7.86
C PRO A 63 11.22 6.89 -8.19
N ILE A 64 11.43 7.73 -7.18
CA ILE A 64 11.54 9.17 -7.33
C ILE A 64 12.95 9.55 -6.89
N ILE A 65 13.66 10.30 -7.73
CA ILE A 65 14.98 10.85 -7.43
C ILE A 65 14.81 12.31 -7.04
N SER A 66 15.43 12.71 -5.93
CA SER A 66 15.70 14.10 -5.59
C SER A 66 17.01 14.20 -4.82
#